data_AF-A0A1F7I4R9-F1
#
_entry.id   AF-A0A1F7I4R9-F1
#
_cell.length_a   1.000
_cell.length_b   1.000
_cell.length_c   1.000
_cell.angle_alpha   90.00
_cell.angle_beta   90.00
_cell.angle_gamma   90.00
#
_symmetry.space_group_name_H-M   'P 1'
#
loop_
_entity.id
_entity.type
_entity.pdbx_description
1 polymer ?
#
loop_
_entity_poly.entity_id
_entity_poly.type
_entity_poly.pdbx_seq_one_letter_code
_entity_poly.pdbx_strand_id
1 'polypeptide(L)'
;MSLTHFQKKHIQKNIKRLTLEEISATIQLSQAEILSYLKRIWRKEKYDQFAAQIKPPEISHKFTFPQNLELGKRLRDSFTISSIFLLAVLVFVTYFNSINNVFLSDDLLGIVQNKQIGNLSNIFSSPFYPLRPFILFVIYHLFGLTPAYFRLVNIFFHLGSTVLVYFLFCLLSNRRLALFTACIFAVHPVLVESITWISGGGYVQYTFFFLLSFVSFLLSRRSFKLYSLSIVSYIASLMSSPMTVVLSPFYGLFELLFGDIKNSWRKLIPYLVLSVIWGIGNLAGIGSRLHNFQTLHYVTNTQLNPFLTVPVAITNYLQLIFFPVNLTLYHSELMYGFSQLMVMAVLLMIYLLITFAFIKKDKLAFFWMLFFPLSLAVTLTPFGIAWIVAERYVYAGTIAVVFLFCYFIEKITNKYRLRAASIVIFVIVIFTFMVRTIIRNNDWKTEDNLWLATVKTSPSDPKSHNNMGDVYGRQGDLQRSAEEFQTAIKLNPKYADAYHNLGNTYVKMGKLKEAMVLYQKALHNNPNIWQSYQAIAYLYYQKKEFVSAEATLKKATSLFPDNSQLAAGLGYLYLEEKKFDLAKKYFLKTLEIDPTNQEIRQALISIPNQ
;
A
#
# COMPACT_ATOMS: atom_id res chain seq x y z
N MET A 1 36.86 -30.86 7.12
CA MET A 1 37.73 -30.97 5.92
C MET A 1 39.18 -31.08 6.34
N SER A 2 39.98 -31.89 5.65
CA SER A 2 41.43 -31.96 5.88
C SER A 2 42.14 -30.79 5.21
N LEU A 3 42.85 -29.96 5.97
CA LEU A 3 43.65 -28.86 5.40
C LEU A 3 44.70 -29.37 4.40
N THR A 4 44.88 -28.64 3.29
CA THR A 4 45.92 -28.92 2.30
C THR A 4 47.33 -28.71 2.88
N HIS A 5 48.35 -29.32 2.26
CA HIS A 5 49.75 -29.15 2.69
C HIS A 5 50.18 -27.68 2.68
N PHE A 6 49.76 -26.92 1.65
CA PHE A 6 50.01 -25.48 1.56
C PHE A 6 49.39 -24.71 2.72
N GLN A 7 48.11 -24.94 3.02
CA GLN A 7 47.41 -24.26 4.12
C GLN A 7 48.08 -24.54 5.47
N LYS A 8 48.44 -25.80 5.75
CA LYS A 8 49.14 -26.20 6.98
C LYS A 8 50.48 -25.48 7.15
N LYS A 9 51.29 -25.45 6.08
CA LYS A 9 52.61 -24.82 6.06
C LYS A 9 52.51 -23.30 6.22
N HIS A 10 51.53 -22.69 5.55
CA HIS A 10 51.28 -21.25 5.63
C HIS A 10 50.85 -20.82 7.04
N ILE A 11 49.92 -21.56 7.67
CA ILE A 11 49.52 -21.31 9.07
C ILE A 11 50.74 -21.38 9.98
N GLN A 12 51.52 -22.46 9.94
CA GLN A 12 52.66 -22.65 10.84
C GLN A 12 53.74 -21.57 10.69
N LYS A 13 54.02 -21.12 9.46
CA LYS A 13 55.04 -20.10 9.19
C LYS A 13 54.62 -18.71 9.67
N ASN A 14 53.34 -18.38 9.57
CA ASN A 14 52.85 -17.00 9.72
C ASN A 14 52.10 -16.73 11.02
N ILE A 15 51.67 -17.75 11.78
CA ILE A 15 50.86 -17.58 13.01
C ILE A 15 51.53 -16.77 14.13
N LYS A 16 52.86 -16.59 14.08
CA LYS A 16 53.61 -15.73 15.02
C LYS A 16 53.77 -14.28 14.53
N ARG A 17 53.45 -13.99 13.27
CA ARG A 17 53.75 -12.72 12.58
C ARG A 17 52.50 -12.00 12.08
N LEU A 18 51.47 -12.76 11.70
CA LEU A 18 50.22 -12.25 11.14
C LEU A 18 49.05 -12.59 12.07
N THR A 19 48.02 -11.77 12.01
CA THR A 19 46.74 -11.99 12.69
C THR A 19 45.98 -13.18 12.08
N LEU A 20 45.06 -13.76 12.83
CA LEU A 20 44.19 -14.84 12.34
C LEU A 20 43.35 -14.41 11.12
N GLU A 21 42.99 -13.14 11.05
CA GLU A 21 42.21 -12.56 9.95
C GLU A 21 43.04 -12.46 8.66
N GLU A 22 44.29 -12.00 8.75
CA GLU A 22 45.21 -11.94 7.62
C GLU A 22 45.55 -13.34 7.07
N ILE A 23 45.77 -14.31 7.97
CA ILE A 23 46.01 -15.70 7.57
C ILE A 23 44.77 -16.29 6.91
N SER A 24 43.60 -16.07 7.51
CA SER A 24 42.28 -16.50 7.02
C SER A 24 41.98 -15.99 5.62
N ALA A 25 42.22 -14.69 5.37
CA ALA A 25 42.04 -14.06 4.06
C ALA A 25 42.99 -14.63 3.00
N THR A 26 44.24 -14.92 3.38
CA THR A 26 45.27 -15.38 2.44
C THR A 26 45.05 -16.81 1.94
N ILE A 27 44.57 -17.70 2.82
CA ILE A 27 44.43 -19.13 2.50
C ILE A 27 42.98 -19.60 2.38
N GLN A 28 42.03 -18.66 2.39
CA GLN A 28 40.58 -18.86 2.24
C GLN A 28 40.01 -19.91 3.22
N LEU A 29 40.46 -19.88 4.47
CA LEU A 29 39.95 -20.72 5.55
C LEU A 29 39.27 -19.85 6.60
N SER A 30 38.22 -20.34 7.25
CA SER A 30 37.66 -19.65 8.40
C SER A 30 38.65 -19.63 9.57
N GLN A 31 38.61 -18.59 10.40
CA GLN A 31 39.42 -18.52 11.62
C GLN A 31 39.17 -19.73 12.55
N ALA A 32 37.95 -20.25 12.57
CA ALA A 32 37.58 -21.45 13.33
C ALA A 32 38.30 -22.73 12.83
N GLU A 33 38.50 -22.87 11.52
CA GLU A 33 39.26 -24.00 10.95
C GLU A 33 40.76 -23.91 11.25
N ILE A 34 41.31 -22.70 11.23
CA ILE A 34 42.70 -22.44 11.64
C ILE A 34 42.87 -22.77 13.13
N LEU A 35 41.96 -22.32 13.98
CA LEU A 35 41.97 -22.63 15.41
C LEU A 35 41.81 -24.12 15.69
N SER A 36 40.91 -24.80 14.99
CA SER A 36 40.73 -26.26 15.09
C SER A 36 42.01 -27.01 14.71
N TYR A 37 42.71 -26.57 13.66
CA TYR A 37 44.00 -27.13 13.27
C TYR A 37 45.08 -26.90 14.33
N LEU A 38 45.21 -25.66 14.84
CA LEU A 38 46.18 -25.31 15.88
C LEU A 38 45.93 -26.09 17.17
N LYS A 39 44.67 -26.25 17.59
CA LYS A 39 44.26 -27.04 18.75
C LYS A 39 44.72 -28.50 18.66
N ARG A 40 44.79 -29.04 17.45
CA ARG A 40 45.25 -30.42 17.21
C ARG A 40 46.77 -30.57 17.23
N ILE A 41 47.52 -29.54 16.84
CA ILE A 41 48.99 -29.63 16.67
C ILE A 41 49.79 -29.00 17.82
N TRP A 42 49.17 -28.15 18.64
CA TRP A 42 49.83 -27.51 19.77
C TRP A 42 49.53 -28.22 21.09
N ARG A 43 50.48 -28.13 22.02
CA ARG A 43 50.25 -28.53 23.41
C ARG A 43 49.13 -27.66 23.99
N LYS A 44 48.28 -28.27 24.83
CA LYS A 44 47.07 -27.66 25.39
C LYS A 44 47.34 -26.27 26.02
N GLU A 45 48.34 -26.16 26.87
CA GLU A 45 48.75 -24.91 27.53
C GLU A 45 49.08 -23.78 26.54
N LYS A 46 49.83 -24.11 25.48
CA LYS A 46 50.22 -23.16 24.43
C LYS A 46 49.01 -22.72 23.59
N TYR A 47 48.11 -23.65 23.29
CA TYR A 47 46.87 -23.32 22.61
C TYR A 47 45.98 -22.44 23.48
N ASP A 48 45.82 -22.76 24.75
CA ASP A 48 44.95 -22.02 25.67
C ASP A 48 45.48 -20.60 25.91
N GLN A 49 46.81 -20.41 26.05
CA GLN A 49 47.43 -19.07 26.11
C GLN A 49 47.20 -18.25 24.84
N PHE A 50 47.35 -18.87 23.66
CA PHE A 50 47.11 -18.19 22.38
C PHE A 50 45.63 -17.88 22.17
N ALA A 51 44.74 -18.81 22.50
CA ALA A 51 43.30 -18.63 22.45
C ALA A 51 42.81 -17.57 23.43
N ALA A 52 43.48 -17.38 24.58
CA ALA A 52 43.19 -16.32 25.53
C ALA A 52 43.62 -14.92 25.04
N GLN A 53 44.68 -14.84 24.21
CA GLN A 53 45.12 -13.59 23.58
C GLN A 53 44.21 -13.17 22.42
N ILE A 54 43.56 -14.14 21.78
CA ILE A 54 42.52 -13.91 20.80
C ILE A 54 41.26 -13.60 21.60
N LYS A 55 40.98 -12.31 21.83
CA LYS A 55 39.63 -11.92 22.23
C LYS A 55 38.68 -12.67 21.29
N PRO A 56 37.70 -13.46 21.79
CA PRO A 56 36.62 -13.92 20.92
C PRO A 56 36.19 -12.68 20.15
N PRO A 57 35.97 -12.73 18.82
CA PRO A 57 35.57 -11.54 18.11
C PRO A 57 34.42 -10.97 18.92
N GLU A 58 34.68 -9.84 19.60
CA GLU A 58 33.61 -8.99 20.02
C GLU A 58 32.92 -8.82 18.68
N ILE A 59 31.69 -9.33 18.58
CA ILE A 59 30.78 -8.86 17.56
C ILE A 59 30.61 -7.40 17.95
N SER A 60 31.60 -6.59 17.59
CA SER A 60 31.60 -5.18 17.80
C SER A 60 30.51 -4.78 16.83
N HIS A 61 29.33 -4.49 17.37
CA HIS A 61 28.23 -3.90 16.64
C HIS A 61 28.58 -2.46 16.18
N LYS A 62 29.87 -2.11 16.06
CA LYS A 62 30.30 -0.98 15.25
C LYS A 62 30.05 -1.36 13.81
N PHE A 63 28.91 -0.90 13.33
CA PHE A 63 28.56 -0.89 11.92
C PHE A 63 29.70 -0.23 11.12
N THR A 64 30.55 -1.03 10.51
CA THR A 64 31.59 -0.55 9.61
C THR A 64 31.01 -0.41 8.23
N PHE A 65 30.85 0.83 7.79
CA PHE A 65 30.38 1.14 6.43
C PHE A 65 31.26 0.45 5.40
N PRO A 66 30.69 -0.21 4.37
CA PRO A 66 31.47 -0.62 3.23
C PRO A 66 32.09 0.63 2.62
N GLN A 67 33.43 0.73 2.67
CA GLN A 67 34.14 1.82 2.04
C GLN A 67 33.78 1.80 0.55
N ASN A 68 33.42 2.98 0.01
CA ASN A 68 32.77 3.24 -1.28
C ASN A 68 33.31 2.50 -2.54
N LEU A 69 34.40 1.74 -2.46
CA LEU A 69 34.98 0.95 -3.54
C LEU A 69 34.49 -0.51 -3.65
N GLU A 70 33.84 -1.09 -2.63
CA GLU A 70 33.41 -2.50 -2.71
C GLU A 70 32.02 -2.72 -3.32
N LEU A 71 31.14 -1.72 -3.32
CA LEU A 71 29.75 -1.91 -3.76
C LEU A 71 29.68 -2.28 -5.25
N GLY A 72 30.45 -1.61 -6.11
CA GLY A 72 30.49 -1.92 -7.54
C GLY A 72 31.07 -3.30 -7.88
N LYS A 73 31.93 -3.86 -7.02
CA LYS A 73 32.43 -5.24 -7.11
C LYS A 73 31.42 -6.23 -6.54
N ARG A 74 30.79 -5.93 -5.40
CA ARG A 74 29.73 -6.74 -4.77
C ARG A 74 28.45 -6.81 -5.61
N LEU A 75 28.13 -5.76 -6.38
CA LEU A 75 27.00 -5.72 -7.32
C LEU A 75 27.21 -6.61 -8.54
N ARG A 76 28.46 -6.82 -8.96
CA ARG A 76 28.85 -7.68 -10.09
C ARG A 76 29.17 -9.11 -9.67
N ASP A 77 29.06 -9.42 -8.38
CA ASP A 77 29.26 -10.77 -7.87
C ASP A 77 28.12 -11.68 -8.33
N SER A 78 28.46 -12.89 -8.77
CA SER A 78 27.51 -13.89 -9.29
C SER A 78 26.39 -14.19 -8.29
N PHE A 79 26.70 -14.20 -6.98
CA PHE A 79 25.68 -14.39 -5.94
C PHE A 79 24.65 -13.26 -5.91
N THR A 80 25.09 -12.01 -6.04
CA THR A 80 24.20 -10.84 -6.07
C THR A 80 23.33 -10.85 -7.32
N ILE A 81 23.90 -11.17 -8.48
CA ILE A 81 23.16 -11.26 -9.75
C ILE A 81 22.10 -12.37 -9.66
N SER A 82 22.47 -13.56 -9.16
CA SER A 82 21.56 -14.69 -8.97
C SER A 82 20.44 -14.35 -7.98
N SER A 83 20.76 -13.59 -6.91
CA SER A 83 19.77 -13.14 -5.93
C SER A 83 18.75 -12.18 -6.56
N ILE A 84 19.22 -11.19 -7.32
CA ILE A 84 18.33 -10.24 -8.01
C ILE A 84 17.45 -10.95 -9.03
N PHE A 85 18.03 -11.89 -9.79
CA PHE A 85 17.28 -12.72 -10.72
C PHE A 85 16.19 -13.54 -10.02
N LEU A 86 16.52 -14.20 -8.90
CA LEU A 86 15.55 -14.92 -8.08
C LEU A 86 14.42 -14.01 -7.60
N LEU A 87 14.74 -12.82 -7.10
CA LEU A 87 13.73 -11.85 -6.65
C LEU A 87 12.82 -11.40 -7.80
N ALA A 88 13.38 -11.18 -8.99
CA ALA A 88 12.60 -10.85 -10.18
C ALA A 88 11.66 -11.99 -10.58
N VAL A 89 12.14 -13.24 -10.56
CA VAL A 89 11.32 -14.43 -10.82
C VAL A 89 10.20 -14.56 -9.77
N LEU A 90 10.52 -14.41 -8.48
CA LEU A 90 9.53 -14.52 -7.40
C LEU A 90 8.42 -13.47 -7.55
N VAL A 91 8.79 -12.19 -7.74
CA VAL A 91 7.80 -11.12 -7.94
C VAL A 91 6.96 -11.40 -9.19
N PHE A 92 7.59 -11.76 -10.31
CA PHE A 92 6.85 -12.05 -11.54
C PHE A 92 5.86 -13.20 -11.36
N VAL A 93 6.32 -14.36 -10.88
CA VAL A 93 5.46 -15.55 -10.67
C VAL A 93 4.32 -15.25 -9.71
N THR A 94 4.60 -14.51 -8.63
CA THR A 94 3.62 -14.21 -7.58
C THR A 94 2.47 -13.33 -8.07
N TYR A 95 2.76 -12.36 -8.95
CA TYR A 95 1.76 -11.39 -9.42
C TYR A 95 1.33 -11.60 -10.88
N PHE A 96 1.86 -12.62 -11.56
CA PHE A 96 1.56 -12.88 -12.97
C PHE A 96 0.05 -13.01 -13.24
N ASN A 97 -0.66 -13.72 -12.37
CA ASN A 97 -2.10 -13.96 -12.53
C ASN A 97 -2.97 -12.71 -12.28
N SER A 98 -2.38 -11.60 -11.85
CA SER A 98 -3.11 -10.35 -11.62
C SER A 98 -2.99 -9.36 -12.78
N ILE A 99 -2.05 -9.55 -13.71
CA ILE A 99 -1.74 -8.58 -14.79
C ILE A 99 -2.99 -8.20 -15.59
N ASN A 100 -3.85 -9.17 -15.92
CA ASN A 100 -5.04 -8.95 -16.76
C ASN A 100 -6.33 -8.67 -15.97
N ASN A 101 -6.26 -8.42 -14.66
CA ASN A 101 -7.44 -8.04 -13.88
C ASN A 101 -8.00 -6.69 -14.36
N VAL A 102 -9.31 -6.48 -14.23
CA VAL A 102 -9.98 -5.25 -14.69
C VAL A 102 -9.66 -4.02 -13.82
N PHE A 103 -10.04 -2.82 -14.27
CA PHE A 103 -10.15 -1.65 -13.39
C PHE A 103 -11.35 -1.84 -12.45
N LEU A 104 -11.20 -1.51 -11.18
CA LEU A 104 -12.25 -1.67 -10.17
C LEU A 104 -12.14 -0.59 -9.08
N SER A 105 -13.22 -0.40 -8.32
CA SER A 105 -13.25 0.55 -7.20
C SER A 105 -12.76 1.95 -7.64
N ASP A 106 -11.84 2.57 -6.91
CA ASP A 106 -11.36 3.92 -7.19
C ASP A 106 -10.64 4.05 -8.56
N ASP A 107 -10.25 2.95 -9.20
CA ASP A 107 -9.69 2.97 -10.55
C ASP A 107 -10.71 3.51 -11.57
N LEU A 108 -12.00 3.23 -11.36
CA LEU A 108 -13.05 3.66 -12.28
C LEU A 108 -13.16 5.18 -12.31
N LEU A 109 -13.28 5.82 -11.14
CA LEU A 109 -13.39 7.27 -11.03
C LEU A 109 -12.07 7.98 -11.28
N GLY A 110 -10.96 7.43 -10.76
CA GLY A 110 -9.65 8.05 -10.82
C GLY A 110 -8.96 7.94 -12.18
N ILE A 111 -9.29 6.91 -12.97
CA ILE A 111 -8.60 6.58 -14.22
C ILE A 111 -9.58 6.51 -15.40
N VAL A 112 -10.56 5.61 -15.35
CA VAL A 112 -11.41 5.30 -16.52
C VAL A 112 -12.34 6.46 -16.88
N GLN A 113 -13.00 7.04 -15.88
CA GLN A 113 -13.97 8.12 -16.04
C GLN A 113 -13.32 9.51 -15.92
N ASN A 114 -12.03 9.56 -15.58
CA ASN A 114 -11.31 10.80 -15.39
C ASN A 114 -10.90 11.42 -16.74
N LYS A 115 -11.73 12.32 -17.27
CA LYS A 115 -11.46 13.06 -18.51
C LYS A 115 -10.16 13.88 -18.47
N GLN A 116 -9.61 14.15 -17.29
CA GLN A 116 -8.39 14.94 -17.11
C GLN A 116 -7.12 14.09 -17.07
N ILE A 117 -7.20 12.75 -17.12
CA ILE A 117 -6.01 11.88 -17.03
C ILE A 117 -4.98 12.14 -18.14
N GLY A 118 -5.45 12.52 -19.33
CA GLY A 118 -4.61 12.89 -20.47
C GLY A 118 -4.12 14.34 -20.48
N ASN A 119 -4.51 15.17 -19.52
CA ASN A 119 -4.17 16.59 -19.53
C ASN A 119 -2.94 16.88 -18.67
N LEU A 120 -1.96 17.59 -19.24
CA LEU A 120 -0.71 17.94 -18.54
C LEU A 120 -0.97 18.79 -17.28
N SER A 121 -1.97 19.68 -17.31
CA SER A 121 -2.35 20.51 -16.16
C SER A 121 -2.82 19.70 -14.96
N ASN A 122 -3.44 18.53 -15.18
CA ASN A 122 -3.92 17.64 -14.13
C ASN A 122 -2.79 17.15 -13.22
N ILE A 123 -1.57 17.05 -13.76
CA ILE A 123 -0.39 16.62 -12.99
C ILE A 123 -0.11 17.57 -11.82
N PHE A 124 -0.35 18.86 -12.02
CA PHE A 124 -0.06 19.91 -11.05
C PHE A 124 -1.29 20.37 -10.26
N SER A 125 -2.45 19.72 -10.45
CA SER A 125 -3.68 19.99 -9.69
C SER A 125 -3.51 19.78 -8.18
N SER A 126 -2.62 18.86 -7.80
CA SER A 126 -2.19 18.61 -6.43
C SER A 126 -0.68 18.86 -6.32
N PRO A 127 -0.24 20.10 -6.05
CA PRO A 127 1.18 20.48 -6.18
C PRO A 127 2.12 19.71 -5.24
N PHE A 128 1.61 19.19 -4.12
CA PHE A 128 2.37 18.35 -3.20
C PHE A 128 2.46 16.87 -3.62
N TYR A 129 1.62 16.41 -4.56
CA TYR A 129 1.51 15.00 -4.96
C TYR A 129 1.47 14.75 -6.48
N PRO A 130 2.33 15.39 -7.29
CA PRO A 130 2.22 15.30 -8.74
C PRO A 130 2.74 13.96 -9.31
N LEU A 131 3.45 13.15 -8.54
CA LEU A 131 4.14 11.97 -9.08
C LEU A 131 3.17 10.90 -9.58
N ARG A 132 2.10 10.64 -8.83
CA ARG A 132 1.11 9.64 -9.21
C ARG A 132 0.33 10.06 -10.46
N PRO A 133 -0.25 11.28 -10.54
CA PRO A 133 -0.81 11.82 -11.78
C PRO A 133 0.15 11.78 -12.97
N PHE A 134 1.43 12.13 -12.77
CA PHE A 134 2.45 12.05 -13.82
C PHE A 134 2.62 10.61 -14.35
N ILE A 135 2.73 9.63 -13.46
CA ILE A 135 2.83 8.21 -13.85
C ILE A 135 1.60 7.77 -14.64
N LEU A 136 0.39 8.11 -14.17
CA LEU A 136 -0.86 7.76 -14.85
C LEU A 136 -0.95 8.43 -16.23
N PHE A 137 -0.56 9.70 -16.33
CA PHE A 137 -0.49 10.45 -17.59
C PHE A 137 0.42 9.76 -18.60
N VAL A 138 1.63 9.36 -18.19
CA VAL A 138 2.59 8.68 -19.07
C VAL A 138 2.04 7.33 -19.56
N ILE A 139 1.48 6.52 -18.66
CA ILE A 139 0.92 5.21 -19.03
C ILE A 139 -0.26 5.37 -19.99
N TYR A 140 -1.15 6.32 -19.72
CA TYR A 140 -2.30 6.62 -20.57
C TYR A 140 -1.87 7.02 -22.00
N HIS A 141 -0.86 7.87 -22.14
CA HIS A 141 -0.38 8.29 -23.47
C HIS A 141 0.34 7.19 -24.23
N LEU A 142 1.05 6.29 -23.54
CA LEU A 142 1.79 5.21 -24.18
C LEU A 142 0.93 3.99 -24.51
N PHE A 143 -0.06 3.68 -23.67
CA PHE A 143 -0.77 2.40 -23.69
C PHE A 143 -2.30 2.49 -23.61
N GLY A 144 -2.85 3.71 -23.55
CA GLY A 144 -4.29 3.94 -23.38
C GLY A 144 -4.83 3.39 -22.06
N LEU A 145 -6.15 3.15 -22.02
CA LEU A 145 -6.85 2.60 -20.85
C LEU A 145 -6.76 1.07 -20.80
N THR A 146 -5.54 0.54 -20.77
CA THR A 146 -5.28 -0.90 -20.68
C THR A 146 -4.78 -1.26 -19.26
N PRO A 147 -5.59 -1.95 -18.42
CA PRO A 147 -5.28 -2.18 -16.99
C PRO A 147 -3.91 -2.80 -16.73
N ALA A 148 -3.47 -3.71 -17.62
CA ALA A 148 -2.22 -4.43 -17.49
C ALA A 148 -1.01 -3.51 -17.31
N TYR A 149 -0.90 -2.43 -18.09
CA TYR A 149 0.26 -1.54 -18.02
C TYR A 149 0.27 -0.70 -16.74
N PHE A 150 -0.90 -0.29 -16.25
CA PHE A 150 -1.01 0.38 -14.96
C PHE A 150 -0.55 -0.52 -13.81
N ARG A 151 -0.95 -1.80 -13.85
CA ARG A 151 -0.57 -2.78 -12.83
C ARG A 151 0.89 -3.19 -12.94
N LEU A 152 1.43 -3.34 -14.14
CA LEU A 152 2.85 -3.62 -14.37
C LEU A 152 3.75 -2.55 -13.76
N VAL A 153 3.33 -1.28 -13.75
CA VAL A 153 4.08 -0.22 -13.07
C VAL A 153 4.09 -0.41 -11.55
N ASN A 154 2.99 -0.82 -10.92
CA ASN A 154 2.98 -1.17 -9.50
C ASN A 154 3.91 -2.36 -9.22
N ILE A 155 3.85 -3.42 -10.05
CA ILE A 155 4.73 -4.59 -9.93
C ILE A 155 6.21 -4.20 -10.10
N PHE A 156 6.52 -3.28 -11.02
CA PHE A 156 7.87 -2.76 -11.23
C PHE A 156 8.39 -2.02 -9.99
N PHE A 157 7.58 -1.13 -9.40
CA PHE A 157 7.97 -0.45 -8.16
C PHE A 157 8.13 -1.45 -7.01
N HIS A 158 7.31 -2.50 -6.93
CA HIS A 158 7.43 -3.54 -5.91
C HIS A 158 8.71 -4.37 -6.08
N LEU A 159 9.06 -4.74 -7.32
CA LEU A 159 10.35 -5.38 -7.63
C LEU A 159 11.52 -4.47 -7.23
N GLY A 160 11.44 -3.18 -7.56
CA GLY A 160 12.42 -2.18 -7.14
C GLY A 160 12.56 -2.10 -5.62
N SER A 161 11.44 -2.03 -4.88
CA SER A 161 11.45 -2.05 -3.42
C SER A 161 12.08 -3.33 -2.88
N THR A 162 11.74 -4.48 -3.44
CA THR A 162 12.25 -5.79 -3.03
C THR A 162 13.77 -5.88 -3.21
N VAL A 163 14.29 -5.41 -4.34
CA VAL A 163 15.74 -5.33 -4.60
C VAL A 163 16.42 -4.34 -3.64
N LEU A 164 15.79 -3.20 -3.35
CA LEU A 164 16.30 -2.24 -2.38
C LEU A 164 16.29 -2.78 -0.95
N VAL A 165 15.29 -3.58 -0.56
CA VAL A 165 15.25 -4.32 0.72
C VAL A 165 16.44 -5.27 0.80
N TYR A 166 16.71 -6.04 -0.27
CA TYR A 166 17.88 -6.92 -0.33
C TYR A 166 19.18 -6.13 -0.15
N PHE A 167 19.36 -5.01 -0.86
CA PHE A 167 20.57 -4.19 -0.73
C PHE A 167 20.70 -3.55 0.65
N LEU A 168 19.61 -3.00 1.19
CA LEU A 168 19.58 -2.40 2.51
C LEU A 168 20.08 -3.39 3.57
N PHE A 169 19.55 -4.62 3.57
CA PHE A 169 19.97 -5.60 4.56
C PHE A 169 21.31 -6.26 4.26
N CYS A 170 21.77 -6.26 3.00
CA CYS A 170 23.17 -6.59 2.69
C CYS A 170 24.14 -5.57 3.30
N LEU A 171 23.75 -4.29 3.36
CA LEU A 171 24.52 -3.26 4.03
C LEU A 171 24.46 -3.43 5.54
N LEU A 172 23.25 -3.63 6.10
CA LEU A 172 23.00 -3.61 7.54
C LEU A 172 23.30 -4.92 8.29
N SER A 173 23.36 -6.05 7.59
CA SER A 173 23.45 -7.38 8.20
C SER A 173 24.32 -8.34 7.39
N ASN A 174 23.77 -9.48 6.93
CA ASN A 174 24.46 -10.44 6.08
C ASN A 174 23.61 -10.77 4.84
N ARG A 175 24.25 -11.25 3.76
CA ARG A 175 23.60 -11.49 2.47
C ARG A 175 22.48 -12.53 2.53
N ARG A 176 22.62 -13.54 3.38
CA ARG A 176 21.63 -14.62 3.52
C ARG A 176 20.36 -14.09 4.19
N LEU A 177 20.51 -13.36 5.30
CA LEU A 177 19.40 -12.72 5.98
C LEU A 177 18.69 -11.71 5.07
N ALA A 178 19.46 -10.93 4.33
CA ALA A 178 18.95 -9.98 3.36
C ALA A 178 18.13 -10.66 2.26
N LEU A 179 18.62 -11.80 1.73
CA LEU A 179 17.91 -12.56 0.72
C LEU A 179 16.59 -13.12 1.25
N PHE A 180 16.57 -13.73 2.43
CA PHE A 180 15.33 -14.25 3.01
C PHE A 180 14.32 -13.14 3.30
N THR A 181 14.78 -12.02 3.85
CA THR A 181 13.93 -10.85 4.11
C THR A 181 13.30 -10.34 2.83
N ALA A 182 14.11 -10.18 1.77
CA ALA A 182 13.63 -9.73 0.46
C ALA A 182 12.70 -10.76 -0.20
N CYS A 183 12.99 -12.06 -0.12
CA CYS A 183 12.13 -13.10 -0.71
C CYS A 183 10.77 -13.17 -0.02
N ILE A 184 10.71 -13.09 1.31
CA ILE A 184 9.43 -13.07 2.03
C ILE A 184 8.66 -11.80 1.70
N PHE A 185 9.32 -10.63 1.68
CA PHE A 185 8.70 -9.37 1.28
C PHE A 185 8.16 -9.41 -0.16
N ALA A 186 8.89 -10.02 -1.09
CA ALA A 186 8.53 -10.16 -2.50
C ALA A 186 7.22 -10.92 -2.74
N VAL A 187 6.85 -11.80 -1.82
CA VAL A 187 5.71 -12.72 -1.98
C VAL A 187 4.62 -12.52 -0.94
N HIS A 188 4.72 -11.48 -0.12
CA HIS A 188 3.90 -11.35 1.08
C HIS A 188 2.43 -11.00 0.75
N PRO A 189 1.43 -11.77 1.25
CA PRO A 189 0.03 -11.59 0.84
C PRO A 189 -0.60 -10.25 1.26
N VAL A 190 -0.22 -9.71 2.43
CA VAL A 190 -0.68 -8.40 2.92
C VAL A 190 -0.35 -7.23 1.97
N LEU A 191 0.56 -7.43 1.01
CA LEU A 191 0.96 -6.38 0.07
C LEU A 191 0.10 -6.35 -1.19
N VAL A 192 -0.80 -7.32 -1.39
CA VAL A 192 -1.62 -7.43 -2.61
C VAL A 192 -2.45 -6.18 -2.84
N GLU A 193 -3.04 -5.59 -1.80
CA GLU A 193 -3.81 -4.36 -1.93
C GLU A 193 -2.97 -3.20 -2.49
N SER A 194 -1.67 -3.10 -2.17
CA SER A 194 -0.84 -2.03 -2.74
C SER A 194 -0.36 -2.33 -4.16
N ILE A 195 -0.24 -3.60 -4.53
CA ILE A 195 0.42 -4.03 -5.77
C ILE A 195 -0.59 -4.32 -6.88
N THR A 196 -1.58 -5.15 -6.58
CA THR A 196 -2.56 -5.64 -7.56
C THR A 196 -3.68 -4.63 -7.81
N TRP A 197 -4.13 -3.91 -6.78
CA TRP A 197 -5.03 -2.78 -6.99
C TRP A 197 -4.27 -1.61 -7.60
N ILE A 198 -4.74 -1.08 -8.73
CA ILE A 198 -4.00 -0.05 -9.45
C ILE A 198 -3.88 1.20 -8.58
N SER A 199 -4.98 1.70 -8.02
CA SER A 199 -5.00 2.89 -7.15
C SER A 199 -4.20 2.72 -5.84
N GLY A 200 -3.95 1.48 -5.40
CA GLY A 200 -3.04 1.16 -4.28
C GLY A 200 -1.56 1.49 -4.56
N GLY A 201 -1.19 1.76 -5.82
CA GLY A 201 0.20 1.92 -6.24
C GLY A 201 0.98 3.07 -5.59
N GLY A 202 0.29 4.08 -5.03
CA GLY A 202 0.95 5.15 -4.28
C GLY A 202 1.80 4.65 -3.10
N TYR A 203 1.38 3.54 -2.46
CA TYR A 203 2.08 2.93 -1.32
C TYR A 203 3.40 2.26 -1.73
N VAL A 204 3.40 1.62 -2.90
CA VAL A 204 4.58 0.99 -3.48
C VAL A 204 5.58 2.05 -3.95
N GLN A 205 5.08 3.11 -4.59
CA GLN A 205 5.89 4.21 -5.13
C GLN A 205 6.65 4.95 -4.03
N TYR A 206 5.98 5.43 -2.97
CA TYR A 206 6.68 6.15 -1.90
C TYR A 206 7.69 5.23 -1.21
N THR A 207 7.35 3.95 -0.97
CA THR A 207 8.26 3.03 -0.30
C THR A 207 9.52 2.76 -1.14
N PHE A 208 9.37 2.60 -2.47
CA PHE A 208 10.52 2.50 -3.38
C PHE A 208 11.44 3.72 -3.27
N PHE A 209 10.89 4.93 -3.39
CA PHE A 209 11.69 6.16 -3.34
C PHE A 209 12.29 6.42 -1.96
N PHE A 210 11.58 6.09 -0.88
CA PHE A 210 12.09 6.13 0.48
C PHE A 210 13.27 5.17 0.68
N LEU A 211 13.16 3.91 0.23
CA LEU A 211 14.26 2.95 0.34
C LEU A 211 15.46 3.36 -0.51
N LEU A 212 15.23 3.87 -1.72
CA LEU A 212 16.29 4.37 -2.60
C LEU A 212 17.00 5.56 -1.94
N SER A 213 16.24 6.44 -1.31
CA SER A 213 16.76 7.55 -0.51
C SER A 213 17.61 7.03 0.65
N PHE A 214 17.06 6.17 1.49
CA PHE A 214 17.74 5.69 2.69
C PHE A 214 19.01 4.90 2.35
N VAL A 215 18.96 3.97 1.37
CA VAL A 215 20.15 3.24 0.91
C VAL A 215 21.21 4.20 0.35
N SER A 216 20.81 5.20 -0.43
CA SER A 216 21.73 6.21 -0.97
C SER A 216 22.36 7.06 0.13
N PHE A 217 21.59 7.45 1.15
CA PHE A 217 22.08 8.15 2.34
C PHE A 217 23.14 7.33 3.09
N LEU A 218 22.89 6.03 3.31
CA LEU A 218 23.87 5.14 3.97
C LEU A 218 25.20 5.09 3.20
N LEU A 219 25.14 5.13 1.87
CA LEU A 219 26.31 5.09 0.99
C LEU A 219 26.94 6.47 0.75
N SER A 220 26.29 7.56 1.15
CA SER A 220 26.71 8.91 0.79
C SER A 220 27.81 9.49 1.69
N ARG A 221 28.37 8.71 2.63
CA ARG A 221 29.35 9.22 3.62
C ARG A 221 30.51 9.98 2.99
N ARG A 222 30.98 9.56 1.81
CA ARG A 222 32.03 10.24 1.02
C ARG A 222 31.63 10.53 -0.44
N SER A 223 30.34 10.48 -0.78
CA SER A 223 29.87 10.71 -2.15
C SER A 223 28.74 11.73 -2.18
N PHE A 224 29.05 12.93 -2.69
CA PHE A 224 28.04 13.97 -2.88
C PHE A 224 26.97 13.52 -3.88
N LYS A 225 27.34 12.81 -4.95
CA LYS A 225 26.37 12.29 -5.94
C LYS A 225 25.32 11.38 -5.29
N LEU A 226 25.74 10.48 -4.40
CA LEU A 226 24.81 9.59 -3.68
C LEU A 226 23.98 10.37 -2.64
N TYR A 227 24.55 11.41 -2.03
CA TYR A 227 23.79 12.29 -1.15
C TYR A 227 22.71 13.07 -1.91
N SER A 228 23.03 13.60 -3.10
CA SER A 228 22.06 14.25 -3.98
C SER A 228 20.97 13.28 -4.44
N LEU A 229 21.34 12.07 -4.87
CA LEU A 229 20.38 11.02 -5.22
C LEU A 229 19.45 10.71 -4.04
N SER A 230 19.99 10.69 -2.82
CA SER A 230 19.21 10.48 -1.61
C SER A 230 18.16 11.57 -1.41
N ILE A 231 18.55 12.85 -1.54
CA ILE A 231 17.61 13.98 -1.40
C ILE A 231 16.54 13.95 -2.49
N VAL A 232 16.93 13.77 -3.76
CA VAL A 232 15.98 13.73 -4.88
C VAL A 232 14.99 12.58 -4.72
N SER A 233 15.46 11.41 -4.28
CA SER A 233 14.58 10.27 -3.99
C SER A 233 13.66 10.53 -2.80
N TYR A 234 14.13 11.27 -1.77
CA TYR A 234 13.27 11.66 -0.66
C TYR A 234 12.14 12.60 -1.10
N ILE A 235 12.45 13.57 -1.97
CA ILE A 235 11.46 14.47 -2.55
C ILE A 235 10.45 13.66 -3.39
N ALA A 236 10.90 12.73 -4.22
CA ALA A 236 10.00 11.84 -4.98
C ALA A 236 9.10 11.00 -4.06
N SER A 237 9.62 10.55 -2.91
CA SER A 237 8.82 9.85 -1.89
C SER A 237 7.74 10.77 -1.29
N LEU A 238 8.08 12.02 -0.95
CA LEU A 238 7.12 13.02 -0.46
C LEU A 238 6.05 13.36 -1.51
N MET A 239 6.44 13.48 -2.78
CA MET A 239 5.55 13.68 -3.92
C MET A 239 4.64 12.48 -4.22
N SER A 240 4.95 11.31 -3.66
CA SER A 240 4.12 10.10 -3.80
C SER A 240 3.08 9.98 -2.69
N SER A 241 3.46 10.28 -1.44
CA SER A 241 2.60 10.02 -0.28
C SER A 241 2.96 10.85 0.96
N PRO A 242 1.95 11.33 1.72
CA PRO A 242 2.17 11.97 3.03
C PRO A 242 2.82 11.05 4.06
N MET A 243 2.76 9.71 3.87
CA MET A 243 3.38 8.74 4.77
C MET A 243 4.88 8.98 4.95
N THR A 244 5.54 9.62 3.99
CA THR A 244 6.98 9.91 4.05
C THR A 244 7.34 10.95 5.11
N VAL A 245 6.43 11.89 5.44
CA VAL A 245 6.72 13.02 6.34
C VAL A 245 7.26 12.55 7.70
N VAL A 246 6.67 11.48 8.24
CA VAL A 246 7.02 10.91 9.54
C VAL A 246 8.29 10.04 9.49
N LEU A 247 8.89 9.83 8.32
CA LEU A 247 10.08 9.00 8.15
C LEU A 247 11.39 9.79 8.23
N SER A 248 11.40 11.12 8.19
CA SER A 248 12.64 11.90 8.39
C SER A 248 13.35 11.63 9.72
N PRO A 249 12.67 11.43 10.88
CA PRO A 249 13.33 11.08 12.13
C PRO A 249 14.10 9.75 12.05
N PHE A 250 13.75 8.86 11.11
CA PHE A 250 14.42 7.58 10.92
C PHE A 250 15.91 7.74 10.54
N TYR A 251 16.23 8.75 9.73
CA TYR A 251 17.62 9.07 9.35
C TYR A 251 18.43 9.52 10.57
N GLY A 252 17.84 10.37 11.40
CA GLY A 252 18.45 10.84 12.65
C GLY A 252 18.63 9.74 13.68
N LEU A 253 17.61 8.88 13.84
CA LEU A 253 17.69 7.70 14.70
C LEU A 253 18.81 6.75 14.27
N PHE A 254 18.98 6.56 12.95
CA PHE A 254 20.07 5.74 12.42
C PHE A 254 21.45 6.33 12.78
N GLU A 255 21.67 7.62 12.52
CA GLU A 255 22.95 8.29 12.85
C GLU A 255 23.19 8.35 14.36
N LEU A 256 22.14 8.42 15.19
CA LEU A 256 22.26 8.35 16.66
C LEU A 256 22.75 6.98 17.13
N LEU A 257 22.23 5.90 16.54
CA LEU A 257 22.50 4.53 17.01
C LEU A 257 23.79 3.94 16.46
N PHE A 258 24.08 4.19 15.18
CA PHE A 258 25.16 3.55 14.42
C PHE A 258 26.16 4.54 13.83
N GLY A 259 25.79 5.82 13.72
CA GLY A 259 26.57 6.84 13.04
C GLY A 259 27.27 7.82 13.96
N ASP A 260 27.53 9.01 13.43
CA ASP A 260 28.15 10.11 14.15
C ASP A 260 27.29 11.36 14.00
N ILE A 261 26.22 11.39 14.78
CA ILE A 261 25.21 12.46 14.71
C ILE A 261 25.82 13.86 14.90
N LYS A 262 26.91 14.00 15.68
CA LYS A 262 27.58 15.29 15.92
C LYS A 262 28.16 15.88 14.64
N ASN A 263 28.59 15.03 13.71
CA ASN A 263 29.16 15.45 12.43
C ASN A 263 28.14 15.37 11.29
N SER A 264 27.16 14.47 11.37
CA SER A 264 26.17 14.24 10.32
C SER A 264 24.93 15.14 10.40
N TRP A 265 24.67 15.87 11.49
CA TRP A 265 23.40 16.61 11.67
C TRP A 265 23.07 17.58 10.54
N ARG A 266 24.06 18.27 9.96
CA ARG A 266 23.85 19.17 8.81
C ARG A 266 23.31 18.43 7.58
N LYS A 267 23.70 17.17 7.40
CA LYS A 267 23.18 16.29 6.33
C LYS A 267 21.74 15.84 6.59
N LEU A 268 21.22 15.98 7.81
CA LEU A 268 19.85 15.61 8.16
C LEU A 268 18.86 16.76 7.95
N ILE A 269 19.34 18.02 7.96
CA ILE A 269 18.50 19.22 7.82
C ILE A 269 17.58 19.16 6.60
N PRO A 270 18.05 18.80 5.38
CA PRO A 270 17.17 18.80 4.21
C PRO A 270 15.97 17.87 4.37
N TYR A 271 16.15 16.67 4.95
CA TYR A 271 15.06 15.72 5.17
C TYR A 271 14.02 16.27 6.16
N LEU A 272 14.48 16.92 7.24
CA LEU A 272 13.59 17.54 8.22
C LEU A 272 12.84 18.72 7.63
N VAL A 273 13.53 19.64 6.95
CA VAL A 273 12.92 20.84 6.33
C VAL A 273 11.89 20.43 5.28
N LEU A 274 12.23 19.50 4.38
CA LEU A 274 11.30 18.99 3.37
C LEU A 274 10.07 18.33 4.02
N SER A 275 10.27 17.57 5.10
CA SER A 275 9.15 16.94 5.81
C SER A 275 8.24 17.96 6.49
N VAL A 276 8.80 19.04 7.06
CA VAL A 276 8.02 20.13 7.65
C VAL A 276 7.21 20.86 6.57
N ILE A 277 7.82 21.19 5.43
CA ILE A 277 7.13 21.85 4.30
C ILE A 277 5.94 21.01 3.82
N TRP A 278 6.14 19.72 3.55
CA TRP A 278 5.04 18.82 3.17
C TRP A 278 4.04 18.63 4.32
N GLY A 279 4.51 18.57 5.56
CA GLY A 279 3.66 18.47 6.75
C GLY A 279 2.68 19.63 6.87
N ILE A 280 3.16 20.87 6.70
CA ILE A 280 2.31 22.07 6.70
C ILE A 280 1.31 22.03 5.54
N GLY A 281 1.75 21.67 4.33
CA GLY A 281 0.86 21.50 3.18
C GLY A 281 -0.25 20.47 3.42
N ASN A 282 0.07 19.37 4.09
CA ASN A 282 -0.92 18.36 4.49
C ASN A 282 -1.92 18.89 5.52
N LEU A 283 -1.45 19.61 6.54
CA LEU A 283 -2.30 20.18 7.58
C LEU A 283 -3.30 21.17 6.98
N ALA A 284 -2.88 21.97 6.01
CA ALA A 284 -3.76 22.91 5.30
C ALA A 284 -4.92 22.21 4.56
N GLY A 285 -4.72 20.97 4.10
CA GLY A 285 -5.74 20.19 3.38
C GLY A 285 -6.69 19.39 4.28
N ILE A 286 -6.48 19.32 5.60
CA ILE A 286 -7.26 18.46 6.50
C ILE A 286 -8.74 18.84 6.50
N GLY A 287 -9.09 20.13 6.48
CA GLY A 287 -10.48 20.59 6.50
C GLY A 287 -11.29 20.07 5.30
N SER A 288 -10.72 20.20 4.10
CA SER A 288 -11.33 19.68 2.86
C SER A 288 -11.44 18.15 2.90
N ARG A 289 -10.40 17.46 3.37
CA ARG A 289 -10.43 16.00 3.52
C ARG A 289 -11.51 15.54 4.49
N LEU A 290 -11.63 16.17 5.67
CA LEU A 290 -12.64 15.82 6.66
C LEU A 290 -14.06 16.04 6.10
N HIS A 291 -14.28 17.15 5.40
CA HIS A 291 -15.54 17.43 4.72
C HIS A 291 -15.89 16.35 3.67
N ASN A 292 -14.93 15.93 2.86
CA ASN A 292 -15.12 14.85 1.88
C ASN A 292 -15.45 13.50 2.54
N PHE A 293 -14.80 13.16 3.66
CA PHE A 293 -15.11 11.93 4.41
C PHE A 293 -16.53 11.95 5.00
N GLN A 294 -16.99 13.09 5.47
CA GLN A 294 -18.35 13.24 6.00
C GLN A 294 -19.40 13.15 4.90
N THR A 295 -19.17 13.76 3.74
CA THR A 295 -20.15 13.84 2.65
C THR A 295 -20.16 12.63 1.73
N LEU A 296 -18.99 12.13 1.32
CA LEU A 296 -18.86 11.03 0.35
C LEU A 296 -18.78 9.65 0.99
N HIS A 297 -18.43 9.57 2.28
CA HIS A 297 -18.23 8.29 2.97
C HIS A 297 -19.13 8.10 4.18
N TYR A 298 -20.05 9.03 4.45
CA TYR A 298 -21.01 8.97 5.55
C TYR A 298 -20.35 8.73 6.92
N VAL A 299 -19.09 9.14 7.08
CA VAL A 299 -18.34 8.97 8.32
C VAL A 299 -18.78 10.07 9.29
N THR A 300 -19.42 9.68 10.40
CA THR A 300 -19.75 10.62 11.47
C THR A 300 -18.48 11.06 12.18
N ASN A 301 -18.43 12.35 12.54
CA ASN A 301 -17.29 13.02 13.15
C ASN A 301 -16.85 12.26 14.41
N THR A 302 -15.82 11.42 14.30
CA THR A 302 -15.28 10.66 15.41
C THR A 302 -13.82 11.07 15.55
N GLN A 303 -13.56 12.00 16.47
CA GLN A 303 -12.23 12.06 17.04
C GLN A 303 -11.94 10.67 17.59
N LEU A 304 -11.01 9.98 16.93
CA LEU A 304 -10.63 8.63 17.32
C LEU A 304 -9.74 8.73 18.54
N ASN A 305 -10.10 8.03 19.61
CA ASN A 305 -9.26 7.97 20.80
C ASN A 305 -7.99 7.15 20.48
N PRO A 306 -6.78 7.75 20.44
CA PRO A 306 -5.55 7.01 20.11
C PRO A 306 -5.24 5.88 21.08
N PHE A 307 -5.68 5.99 22.35
CA PHE A 307 -5.52 4.92 23.33
C PHE A 307 -6.33 3.67 23.00
N LEU A 308 -7.36 3.79 22.16
CA LEU A 308 -8.12 2.65 21.65
C LEU A 308 -7.62 2.24 20.26
N THR A 309 -7.40 3.20 19.36
CA THR A 309 -7.09 2.89 17.96
C THR A 309 -5.67 2.39 17.74
N VAL A 310 -4.68 2.88 18.51
CA VAL A 310 -3.28 2.44 18.35
C VAL A 310 -3.10 0.98 18.74
N PRO A 311 -3.56 0.50 19.92
CA PRO A 311 -3.51 -0.93 20.23
C PRO A 311 -4.25 -1.78 19.19
N VAL A 312 -5.43 -1.35 18.75
CA VAL A 312 -6.21 -2.06 17.74
C VAL A 312 -5.44 -2.19 16.43
N ALA A 313 -4.93 -1.08 15.89
CA ALA A 313 -4.22 -1.07 14.62
C ALA A 313 -2.93 -1.89 14.68
N ILE A 314 -2.07 -1.65 15.68
CA ILE A 314 -0.77 -2.32 15.80
C ILE A 314 -0.94 -3.84 15.92
N THR A 315 -1.87 -4.31 16.75
CA THR A 315 -2.11 -5.74 16.93
C THR A 315 -2.75 -6.38 15.69
N ASN A 316 -3.72 -5.72 15.04
CA ASN A 316 -4.31 -6.21 13.79
C ASN A 316 -3.27 -6.29 12.66
N TYR A 317 -2.42 -5.28 12.48
CA TYR A 317 -1.38 -5.34 11.46
C TYR A 317 -0.37 -6.46 11.72
N LEU A 318 0.06 -6.66 12.97
CA LEU A 318 0.92 -7.80 13.31
C LEU A 318 0.23 -9.13 13.02
N GLN A 319 -1.06 -9.26 13.35
CA GLN A 319 -1.85 -10.44 13.03
C GLN A 319 -1.93 -10.68 11.52
N LEU A 320 -2.20 -9.64 10.71
CA LEU A 320 -2.28 -9.75 9.25
C LEU A 320 -0.93 -10.09 8.61
N ILE A 321 0.18 -9.61 9.18
CA ILE A 321 1.53 -9.93 8.70
C ILE A 321 1.89 -11.39 9.00
N PHE A 322 1.67 -11.86 10.23
CA PHE A 322 2.03 -13.24 10.61
C PHE A 322 1.01 -14.28 10.11
N PHE A 323 -0.26 -13.91 10.00
CA PHE A 323 -1.38 -14.78 9.64
C PHE A 323 -2.30 -14.11 8.60
N PRO A 324 -1.85 -14.01 7.33
CA PRO A 324 -2.59 -13.30 6.26
C PRO A 324 -3.80 -14.08 5.73
N VAL A 325 -4.76 -14.37 6.60
CA VAL A 325 -5.97 -15.14 6.27
C VAL A 325 -7.12 -14.20 5.91
N ASN A 326 -7.46 -13.26 6.80
CA ASN A 326 -8.62 -12.36 6.68
C ASN A 326 -8.27 -11.04 5.97
N LEU A 327 -7.66 -11.16 4.78
CA LEU A 327 -7.34 -10.02 3.94
C LEU A 327 -8.61 -9.51 3.23
N THR A 328 -8.85 -8.20 3.24
CA THR A 328 -10.05 -7.53 2.76
C THR A 328 -9.75 -6.09 2.32
N LEU A 329 -10.58 -5.52 1.43
CA LEU A 329 -10.47 -4.11 1.05
C LEU A 329 -10.85 -3.18 2.21
N TYR A 330 -11.83 -3.57 3.03
CA TYR A 330 -12.31 -2.79 4.16
C TYR A 330 -12.33 -3.63 5.43
N HIS A 331 -11.65 -3.20 6.48
CA HIS A 331 -11.74 -3.86 7.79
C HIS A 331 -12.84 -3.20 8.63
N SER A 332 -14.02 -3.82 8.69
CA SER A 332 -15.16 -3.37 9.52
C SER A 332 -15.22 -4.04 10.90
N GLU A 333 -14.66 -5.25 11.04
CA GLU A 333 -14.73 -6.04 12.27
C GLU A 333 -13.71 -5.57 13.32
N LEU A 334 -13.76 -4.27 13.66
CA LEU A 334 -12.86 -3.60 14.59
C LEU A 334 -13.55 -3.17 15.91
N MET A 335 -14.76 -3.66 16.13
CA MET A 335 -15.52 -3.43 17.37
C MET A 335 -15.17 -4.51 18.39
N TYR A 336 -14.35 -4.15 19.38
CA TYR A 336 -13.85 -5.07 20.39
C TYR A 336 -14.47 -4.78 21.75
N GLY A 337 -14.74 -5.85 22.52
CA GLY A 337 -15.15 -5.71 23.92
C GLY A 337 -14.01 -5.18 24.80
N PHE A 338 -14.34 -4.66 25.98
CA PHE A 338 -13.35 -4.09 26.91
C PHE A 338 -12.19 -5.04 27.23
N SER A 339 -12.47 -6.33 27.47
CA SER A 339 -11.45 -7.33 27.76
C SER A 339 -10.47 -7.54 26.59
N GLN A 340 -10.97 -7.58 25.35
CA GLN A 340 -10.14 -7.69 24.15
C GLN A 340 -9.26 -6.45 23.97
N LEU A 341 -9.82 -5.26 24.16
CA LEU A 341 -9.07 -4.00 24.12
C LEU A 341 -7.94 -3.98 25.17
N MET A 342 -8.21 -4.47 26.38
CA MET A 342 -7.19 -4.59 27.44
C MET A 342 -6.08 -5.56 27.04
N VAL A 343 -6.40 -6.71 26.45
CA VAL A 343 -5.40 -7.65 25.92
C VAL A 343 -4.55 -6.97 24.85
N MET A 344 -5.16 -6.27 23.90
CA MET A 344 -4.43 -5.55 22.84
C MET A 344 -3.53 -4.46 23.41
N ALA A 345 -3.99 -3.71 24.41
CA ALA A 345 -3.20 -2.69 25.10
C ALA A 345 -2.00 -3.31 25.84
N VAL A 346 -2.20 -4.44 26.53
CA VAL A 346 -1.11 -5.19 27.17
C VAL A 346 -0.11 -5.70 26.14
N LEU A 347 -0.55 -6.23 25.00
CA LEU A 347 0.33 -6.67 23.92
C LEU A 347 1.15 -5.52 23.35
N LEU A 348 0.53 -4.34 23.15
CA LEU A 348 1.24 -3.13 22.75
C LEU A 348 2.28 -2.72 23.80
N MET A 349 1.91 -2.74 25.09
CA MET A 349 2.84 -2.42 26.17
C MET A 349 4.02 -3.40 26.21
N ILE A 350 3.78 -4.70 26.06
CA ILE A 350 4.82 -5.72 25.95
C ILE A 350 5.73 -5.43 24.75
N TYR A 351 5.15 -5.11 23.59
CA TYR A 351 5.91 -4.74 22.40
C TYR A 351 6.84 -3.53 22.66
N LEU A 352 6.32 -2.47 23.30
CA LEU A 352 7.10 -1.28 23.64
C LEU A 352 8.20 -1.60 24.66
N LEU A 353 7.89 -2.37 25.71
CA LEU A 353 8.87 -2.79 26.72
C LEU A 353 10.00 -3.62 26.10
N ILE A 354 9.66 -4.58 25.22
CA ILE A 354 10.66 -5.36 24.47
C ILE A 354 11.49 -4.40 23.60
N THR A 355 10.86 -3.49 22.87
CA THR A 355 11.57 -2.51 22.03
C THR A 355 12.60 -1.74 22.86
N PHE A 356 12.18 -1.13 23.98
CA PHE A 356 13.10 -0.37 24.84
C PHE A 356 14.16 -1.24 25.51
N ALA A 357 13.87 -2.49 25.90
CA ALA A 357 14.87 -3.40 26.43
C ALA A 357 15.97 -3.73 25.41
N PHE A 358 15.66 -3.66 24.12
CA PHE A 358 16.59 -3.93 23.03
C PHE A 358 17.54 -2.77 22.71
N ILE A 359 17.29 -1.55 23.21
CA ILE A 359 18.16 -0.39 22.94
C ILE A 359 19.62 -0.62 23.35
N LYS A 360 19.85 -1.31 24.48
CA LYS A 360 21.18 -1.65 24.98
C LYS A 360 21.67 -3.02 24.49
N LYS A 361 20.75 -3.94 24.19
CA LYS A 361 21.09 -5.33 23.86
C LYS A 361 21.42 -5.53 22.39
N ASP A 362 20.65 -4.91 21.50
CA ASP A 362 20.72 -5.14 20.06
C ASP A 362 20.11 -3.94 19.32
N LYS A 363 20.96 -2.96 19.02
CA LYS A 363 20.56 -1.70 18.40
C LYS A 363 19.87 -1.87 17.05
N LEU A 364 20.26 -2.89 16.27
CA LEU A 364 19.69 -3.15 14.95
C LEU A 364 18.25 -3.63 15.07
N ALA A 365 17.98 -4.56 15.98
CA ALA A 365 16.61 -4.97 16.27
C ALA A 365 15.79 -3.80 16.83
N PHE A 366 16.32 -3.03 17.79
CA PHE A 366 15.65 -1.83 18.32
C PHE A 366 15.26 -0.83 17.22
N PHE A 367 16.18 -0.54 16.30
CA PHE A 367 15.95 0.38 15.19
C PHE A 367 14.77 -0.04 14.30
N TRP A 368 14.72 -1.32 13.91
CA TRP A 368 13.64 -1.83 13.06
C TRP A 368 12.32 -2.04 13.81
N MET A 369 12.37 -2.33 15.12
CA MET A 369 11.17 -2.32 15.98
C MET A 369 10.56 -0.91 16.07
N LEU A 370 11.35 0.16 16.06
CA LEU A 370 10.80 1.52 16.00
C LEU A 370 10.27 1.90 14.61
N PHE A 371 10.85 1.36 13.53
CA PHE A 371 10.40 1.66 12.16
C PHE A 371 8.95 1.23 11.91
N PHE A 372 8.53 0.08 12.44
CA PHE A 372 7.18 -0.44 12.22
C PHE A 372 6.07 0.54 12.64
N PRO A 373 5.95 0.98 13.92
CA PRO A 373 4.94 1.96 14.31
C PRO A 373 5.19 3.33 13.66
N LEU A 374 6.45 3.73 13.42
CA LEU A 374 6.77 5.00 12.77
C LEU A 374 6.20 5.06 11.35
N SER A 375 6.27 3.95 10.60
CA SER A 375 5.73 3.85 9.24
C SER A 375 4.20 4.00 9.17
N LEU A 376 3.51 3.80 10.29
CA LEU A 376 2.05 3.92 10.42
C LEU A 376 1.61 5.25 11.04
N ALA A 377 2.54 6.10 11.50
CA ALA A 377 2.23 7.23 12.39
C ALA A 377 1.21 8.23 11.81
N VAL A 378 1.20 8.45 10.49
CA VAL A 378 0.20 9.32 9.83
C VAL A 378 -1.22 8.75 9.94
N THR A 379 -1.37 7.42 9.88
CA THR A 379 -2.67 6.73 9.97
C THR A 379 -3.15 6.57 11.41
N LEU A 380 -2.23 6.59 12.37
CA LEU A 380 -2.51 6.47 13.80
C LEU A 380 -2.88 7.82 14.47
N THR A 381 -3.17 8.85 13.68
CA THR A 381 -3.51 10.18 14.19
C THR A 381 -4.95 10.21 14.76
N PRO A 382 -5.22 11.05 15.78
CA PRO A 382 -6.56 11.19 16.36
C PRO A 382 -7.60 11.83 15.42
N PHE A 383 -7.18 12.31 14.25
CA PHE A 383 -7.99 13.17 13.38
C PHE A 383 -9.03 12.40 12.55
N GLY A 384 -9.05 11.06 12.58
CA GLY A 384 -10.02 10.27 11.82
C GLY A 384 -9.93 10.43 10.30
N ILE A 385 -8.77 10.87 9.78
CA ILE A 385 -8.54 11.13 8.35
C ILE A 385 -8.19 9.89 7.54
N ALA A 386 -8.11 8.73 8.19
CA ALA A 386 -7.74 7.44 7.63
C ALA A 386 -8.54 6.34 8.32
N TRP A 387 -8.66 5.19 7.64
CA TRP A 387 -9.17 3.97 8.26
C TRP A 387 -8.22 3.51 9.37
N ILE A 388 -8.75 2.88 10.42
CA ILE A 388 -7.91 2.34 11.51
C ILE A 388 -6.98 1.25 10.96
N VAL A 389 -7.54 0.34 10.15
CA VAL A 389 -6.80 -0.74 9.50
C VAL A 389 -7.10 -0.75 8.00
N ALA A 390 -6.05 -0.67 7.18
CA ALA A 390 -6.08 -0.97 5.76
C ALA A 390 -4.73 -1.56 5.36
N GLU A 391 -4.72 -2.69 4.66
CA GLU A 391 -3.50 -3.46 4.38
C GLU A 391 -2.45 -2.60 3.66
N ARG A 392 -2.89 -1.76 2.72
CA ARG A 392 -2.01 -0.83 2.00
C ARG A 392 -1.19 0.09 2.89
N TYR A 393 -1.65 0.44 4.10
CA TYR A 393 -0.92 1.31 5.01
C TYR A 393 0.34 0.64 5.59
N VAL A 394 0.33 -0.68 5.75
CA VAL A 394 1.45 -1.40 6.38
C VAL A 394 2.54 -1.84 5.39
N TYR A 395 2.45 -1.42 4.13
CA TYR A 395 3.40 -1.84 3.08
C TYR A 395 4.86 -1.60 3.49
N ALA A 396 5.23 -0.38 3.90
CA ALA A 396 6.59 -0.09 4.39
C ALA A 396 6.89 -0.79 5.72
N GLY A 397 5.94 -0.79 6.66
CA GLY A 397 6.11 -1.41 7.98
C GLY A 397 6.36 -2.92 7.92
N THR A 398 5.85 -3.60 6.91
CA THR A 398 6.08 -5.04 6.67
C THR A 398 7.57 -5.36 6.53
N ILE A 399 8.37 -4.44 6.00
CA ILE A 399 9.84 -4.60 5.88
C ILE A 399 10.48 -4.82 7.26
N ALA A 400 10.09 -4.04 8.27
CA ALA A 400 10.60 -4.20 9.64
C ALA A 400 10.21 -5.56 10.22
N VAL A 401 8.93 -5.92 10.13
CA VAL A 401 8.40 -7.13 10.78
C VAL A 401 9.00 -8.39 10.13
N VAL A 402 9.07 -8.44 8.80
CA VAL A 402 9.70 -9.54 8.06
C VAL A 402 11.19 -9.66 8.37
N PHE A 403 11.92 -8.53 8.41
CA PHE A 403 13.33 -8.54 8.80
C PHE A 403 13.53 -9.07 10.21
N LEU A 404 12.77 -8.57 11.19
CA LEU A 404 12.87 -9.01 12.58
C LEU A 404 12.54 -10.49 12.74
N PHE A 405 11.51 -10.98 12.04
CA PHE A 405 11.19 -12.40 11.99
C PHE A 405 12.38 -13.22 11.48
N CYS A 406 12.95 -12.86 10.33
CA CYS A 406 14.11 -13.58 9.78
C CYS A 406 15.33 -13.50 10.72
N TYR A 407 15.58 -12.31 11.28
CA TYR A 407 16.72 -12.02 12.15
C TYR A 407 16.68 -12.87 13.41
N PHE A 408 15.53 -12.96 14.09
CA PHE A 408 15.40 -13.76 15.30
C PHE A 408 15.44 -15.26 15.03
N ILE A 409 14.81 -15.75 13.96
CA ILE A 409 14.92 -17.16 13.56
C ILE A 409 16.37 -17.53 13.25
N GLU A 410 17.10 -16.68 12.54
CA GLU A 410 18.51 -16.93 12.25
C GLU A 410 19.38 -16.88 13.52
N LYS A 411 19.11 -15.95 14.43
CA LYS A 411 19.82 -15.85 15.72
C LYS A 411 19.61 -17.12 16.58
N ILE A 412 18.37 -17.61 16.66
CA ILE A 412 18.02 -18.84 17.39
C ILE A 412 18.66 -20.07 16.72
N THR A 413 18.48 -20.24 15.41
CA THR A 413 19.02 -21.41 14.71
C THR A 413 20.54 -21.45 14.69
N ASN A 414 21.22 -20.30 14.62
CA ASN A 414 22.66 -20.22 14.78
C ASN A 414 23.11 -20.62 16.19
N LYS A 415 22.39 -20.17 17.24
CA LYS A 415 22.69 -20.54 18.63
C LYS A 415 22.66 -22.06 18.85
N TYR A 416 21.67 -22.74 18.27
CA TYR A 416 21.51 -24.20 18.42
C TYR A 416 22.14 -25.02 17.28
N ARG A 417 22.90 -24.38 16.37
CA ARG A 417 23.53 -25.01 15.18
C ARG A 417 22.54 -25.69 14.22
N LEU A 418 21.29 -25.26 14.21
CA LEU A 418 20.20 -25.77 13.35
C LEU A 418 20.06 -24.97 12.05
N ARG A 419 21.19 -24.65 11.37
CA ARG A 419 21.17 -23.77 10.19
C ARG A 419 20.35 -24.31 9.02
N ALA A 420 20.25 -25.63 8.87
CA ALA A 420 19.42 -26.26 7.85
C ALA A 420 17.92 -26.04 8.15
N ALA A 421 17.53 -26.06 9.42
CA ALA A 421 16.15 -25.84 9.83
C ALA A 421 15.66 -24.43 9.45
N SER A 422 16.48 -23.38 9.61
CA SER A 422 16.08 -22.04 9.16
C SER A 422 15.87 -21.94 7.65
N ILE A 423 16.66 -22.65 6.83
CA ILE A 423 16.43 -22.70 5.38
C ILE A 423 15.06 -23.33 5.09
N VAL A 424 14.78 -24.48 5.69
CA VAL A 424 13.50 -25.19 5.50
C VAL A 424 12.33 -24.32 5.93
N ILE A 425 12.40 -23.68 7.10
CA ILE A 425 11.37 -22.76 7.60
C ILE A 425 11.13 -21.63 6.59
N PHE A 426 12.18 -20.96 6.11
CA PHE A 426 12.01 -19.86 5.18
C PHE A 426 11.48 -20.29 3.82
N VAL A 427 11.91 -21.44 3.29
CA VAL A 427 11.36 -21.99 2.04
C VAL A 427 9.86 -22.28 2.18
N ILE A 428 9.44 -22.89 3.29
CA ILE A 428 8.01 -23.16 3.57
C ILE A 428 7.23 -21.85 3.66
N VAL A 429 7.74 -20.85 4.39
CA VAL A 429 7.08 -19.55 4.53
C VAL A 429 6.97 -18.84 3.18
N ILE A 430 8.05 -18.76 2.40
CA ILE A 430 8.07 -18.14 1.06
C ILE A 430 7.05 -18.85 0.15
N PHE A 431 7.06 -20.18 0.09
CA PHE A 431 6.13 -20.93 -0.75
C PHE A 431 4.68 -20.73 -0.33
N THR A 432 4.38 -20.82 0.97
CA THR A 432 3.02 -20.65 1.51
C THR A 432 2.49 -19.24 1.25
N PHE A 433 3.33 -18.22 1.46
CA PHE A 433 2.97 -16.83 1.20
C PHE A 433 2.78 -16.57 -0.29
N MET A 434 3.66 -17.10 -1.16
CA MET A 434 3.50 -17.01 -2.60
C MET A 434 2.17 -17.62 -3.06
N VAL A 435 1.82 -18.82 -2.61
CA VAL A 435 0.54 -19.46 -2.95
C VAL A 435 -0.64 -18.64 -2.44
N ARG A 436 -0.59 -18.16 -1.19
CA ARG A 436 -1.65 -17.32 -0.61
C ARG A 436 -1.83 -16.01 -1.38
N THR A 437 -0.74 -15.41 -1.86
CA THR A 437 -0.73 -14.19 -2.68
C THR A 437 -1.34 -14.43 -4.05
N ILE A 438 -0.96 -15.52 -4.74
CA ILE A 438 -1.55 -15.90 -6.03
C ILE A 438 -3.07 -16.09 -5.89
N ILE A 439 -3.53 -16.73 -4.81
CA ILE A 439 -4.96 -16.87 -4.52
C ILE A 439 -5.59 -15.50 -4.27
N ARG A 440 -4.97 -14.64 -3.44
CA ARG A 440 -5.48 -13.30 -3.09
C ARG A 440 -5.57 -12.37 -4.30
N ASN A 441 -4.72 -12.52 -5.32
CA ASN A 441 -4.83 -11.75 -6.55
C ASN A 441 -6.16 -11.97 -7.29
N ASN A 442 -6.79 -13.14 -7.11
CA ASN A 442 -8.08 -13.45 -7.73
C ASN A 442 -9.24 -12.65 -7.10
N ASP A 443 -9.10 -12.21 -5.85
CA ASP A 443 -10.08 -11.35 -5.19
C ASP A 443 -10.17 -10.00 -5.94
N TRP A 444 -9.09 -9.57 -6.57
CA TRP A 444 -9.02 -8.31 -7.34
C TRP A 444 -9.27 -8.50 -8.84
N LYS A 445 -9.82 -9.65 -9.27
CA LYS A 445 -9.95 -9.97 -10.70
C LYS A 445 -11.05 -9.20 -11.40
N THR A 446 -12.19 -9.08 -10.73
CA THR A 446 -13.41 -8.39 -11.17
C THR A 446 -14.03 -7.69 -9.96
N GLU A 447 -14.98 -6.79 -10.20
CA GLU A 447 -15.75 -6.17 -9.11
C GLU A 447 -16.49 -7.21 -8.28
N ASP A 448 -17.10 -8.20 -8.93
CA ASP A 448 -17.85 -9.28 -8.27
C ASP A 448 -16.95 -10.06 -7.30
N ASN A 449 -15.77 -10.47 -7.75
CA ASN A 449 -14.80 -11.18 -6.90
C ASN A 449 -14.40 -10.33 -5.69
N LEU A 450 -14.17 -9.04 -5.90
CA LEU A 450 -13.73 -8.11 -4.87
C LEU A 450 -14.78 -7.96 -3.78
N TRP A 451 -16.03 -7.70 -4.16
CA TRP A 451 -17.11 -7.45 -3.22
C TRP A 451 -17.56 -8.72 -2.51
N LEU A 452 -17.59 -9.86 -3.20
CA LEU A 452 -17.84 -11.17 -2.58
C LEU A 452 -16.76 -11.51 -1.54
N ALA A 453 -15.48 -11.31 -1.86
CA ALA A 453 -14.39 -11.53 -0.93
C ALA A 453 -14.46 -10.56 0.26
N THR A 454 -14.78 -9.29 0.01
CA THR A 454 -14.84 -8.24 1.05
C THR A 454 -15.99 -8.50 2.03
N VAL A 455 -17.22 -8.75 1.57
CA VAL A 455 -18.37 -9.04 2.45
C VAL A 455 -18.11 -10.28 3.31
N LYS A 456 -17.49 -11.32 2.75
CA LYS A 456 -17.17 -12.55 3.49
C LYS A 456 -16.30 -12.29 4.72
N THR A 457 -15.37 -11.34 4.62
CA THR A 457 -14.45 -10.98 5.71
C THR A 457 -14.93 -9.79 6.56
N SER A 458 -15.83 -8.98 6.01
CA SER A 458 -16.22 -7.68 6.54
C SER A 458 -17.74 -7.48 6.45
N PRO A 459 -18.54 -8.37 7.07
CA PRO A 459 -20.00 -8.35 6.96
C PRO A 459 -20.64 -7.17 7.71
N SER A 460 -19.90 -6.45 8.55
CA SER A 460 -20.42 -5.25 9.22
C SER A 460 -20.26 -3.97 8.39
N ASP A 461 -19.70 -4.03 7.17
CA ASP A 461 -19.53 -2.87 6.30
C ASP A 461 -20.76 -2.63 5.39
N PRO A 462 -21.50 -1.51 5.56
CA PRO A 462 -22.64 -1.21 4.70
C PRO A 462 -22.26 -1.02 3.23
N LYS A 463 -21.05 -0.52 2.92
CA LYS A 463 -20.61 -0.32 1.53
C LYS A 463 -20.43 -1.65 0.80
N SER A 464 -19.85 -2.63 1.48
CA SER A 464 -19.67 -3.98 0.97
C SER A 464 -21.01 -4.64 0.62
N HIS A 465 -22.01 -4.53 1.51
CA HIS A 465 -23.37 -5.01 1.22
C HIS A 465 -24.04 -4.25 0.06
N ASN A 466 -23.89 -2.92 -0.02
CA ASN A 466 -24.39 -2.16 -1.17
C ASN A 466 -23.77 -2.64 -2.50
N ASN A 467 -22.47 -2.84 -2.55
CA ASN A 467 -21.82 -3.30 -3.77
C ASN A 467 -22.17 -4.75 -4.10
N MET A 468 -22.39 -5.61 -3.09
CA MET A 468 -22.89 -6.97 -3.32
C MET A 468 -24.33 -6.98 -3.85
N GLY A 469 -25.17 -6.04 -3.40
CA GLY A 469 -26.49 -5.81 -3.98
C GLY A 469 -26.43 -5.47 -5.46
N ASP A 470 -25.52 -4.58 -5.86
CA ASP A 470 -25.29 -4.25 -7.27
C ASP A 470 -24.83 -5.47 -8.09
N VAL A 471 -23.93 -6.29 -7.54
CA VAL A 471 -23.49 -7.55 -8.17
C VAL A 471 -24.69 -8.47 -8.46
N TYR A 472 -25.54 -8.75 -7.46
CA TYR A 472 -26.74 -9.57 -7.69
C TYR A 472 -27.71 -8.92 -8.68
N GLY A 473 -27.88 -7.60 -8.61
CA GLY A 473 -28.72 -6.84 -9.53
C GLY A 473 -28.25 -6.91 -10.99
N ARG A 474 -26.92 -6.91 -11.23
CA ARG A 474 -26.33 -7.11 -12.57
C ARG A 474 -26.48 -8.56 -13.06
N GLN A 475 -26.50 -9.54 -12.15
CA GLN A 475 -26.75 -10.95 -12.45
C GLN A 475 -28.25 -11.27 -12.63
N GLY A 476 -29.14 -10.30 -12.38
CA GLY A 476 -30.58 -10.45 -12.52
C GLY A 476 -31.30 -10.99 -11.28
N ASP A 477 -30.57 -11.31 -10.21
CA ASP A 477 -31.16 -11.74 -8.93
C ASP A 477 -31.62 -10.50 -8.13
N LEU A 478 -32.75 -9.95 -8.54
CA LEU A 478 -33.31 -8.73 -7.94
C LEU A 478 -33.74 -8.93 -6.49
N GLN A 479 -34.05 -10.17 -6.08
CA GLN A 479 -34.46 -10.48 -4.71
C GLN A 479 -33.27 -10.40 -3.76
N ARG A 480 -32.16 -11.09 -4.07
CA ARG A 480 -30.93 -10.98 -3.27
C ARG A 480 -30.35 -9.57 -3.31
N SER A 481 -30.39 -8.92 -4.47
CA SER A 481 -30.03 -7.50 -4.62
C SER A 481 -30.75 -6.64 -3.58
N ALA A 482 -32.07 -6.80 -3.45
CA ALA A 482 -32.86 -6.06 -2.47
C ALA A 482 -32.49 -6.39 -1.01
N GLU A 483 -32.26 -7.67 -0.68
CA GLU A 483 -31.86 -8.12 0.65
C GLU A 483 -30.51 -7.51 1.09
N GLU A 484 -29.55 -7.43 0.16
CA GLU A 484 -28.25 -6.83 0.42
C GLU A 484 -28.34 -5.32 0.66
N PHE A 485 -29.10 -4.59 -0.16
CA PHE A 485 -29.32 -3.16 0.09
C PHE A 485 -30.07 -2.91 1.39
N GLN A 486 -31.05 -3.75 1.74
CA GLN A 486 -31.72 -3.68 3.05
C GLN A 486 -30.74 -3.92 4.21
N THR A 487 -29.81 -4.85 4.05
CA THR A 487 -28.75 -5.11 5.03
C THR A 487 -27.82 -3.90 5.17
N ALA A 488 -27.40 -3.29 4.06
CA ALA A 488 -26.62 -2.05 4.07
C ALA A 488 -27.35 -0.91 4.80
N ILE A 489 -28.66 -0.75 4.58
CA ILE A 489 -29.51 0.24 5.27
C ILE A 489 -29.62 -0.10 6.77
N LYS A 490 -29.74 -1.38 7.14
CA LYS A 490 -29.79 -1.79 8.55
C LYS A 490 -28.48 -1.48 9.28
N LEU A 491 -27.34 -1.71 8.62
CA LEU A 491 -26.01 -1.41 9.17
C LEU A 491 -25.77 0.10 9.26
N ASN A 492 -26.22 0.87 8.27
CA ASN A 492 -26.18 2.34 8.31
C ASN A 492 -27.50 2.96 7.79
N PRO A 493 -28.41 3.35 8.69
CA PRO A 493 -29.70 3.93 8.30
C PRO A 493 -29.63 5.25 7.55
N LYS A 494 -28.46 5.91 7.50
CA LYS A 494 -28.20 7.16 6.76
C LYS A 494 -27.50 6.92 5.42
N TYR A 495 -27.25 5.67 5.02
CA TYR A 495 -26.51 5.37 3.82
C TYR A 495 -27.36 5.56 2.56
N ALA A 496 -27.35 6.78 2.01
CA ALA A 496 -28.26 7.18 0.95
C ALA A 496 -28.10 6.37 -0.36
N ASP A 497 -26.87 5.94 -0.68
CA ASP A 497 -26.61 5.14 -1.89
C ASP A 497 -27.37 3.81 -1.86
N ALA A 498 -27.46 3.16 -0.70
CA ALA A 498 -28.20 1.91 -0.54
C ALA A 498 -29.72 2.11 -0.72
N TYR A 499 -30.28 3.23 -0.25
CA TYR A 499 -31.68 3.58 -0.53
C TYR A 499 -31.91 3.82 -2.02
N HIS A 500 -31.01 4.55 -2.69
CA HIS A 500 -31.09 4.79 -4.13
C HIS A 500 -31.06 3.47 -4.91
N ASN A 501 -30.11 2.60 -4.60
CA ASN A 501 -29.94 1.33 -5.31
C ASN A 501 -31.05 0.32 -5.02
N LEU A 502 -31.60 0.30 -3.79
CA LEU A 502 -32.82 -0.46 -3.51
C LEU A 502 -34.01 0.08 -4.31
N GLY A 503 -34.11 1.41 -4.46
CA GLY A 503 -35.10 2.06 -5.32
C GLY A 503 -34.98 1.58 -6.77
N ASN A 504 -33.77 1.58 -7.33
CA ASN A 504 -33.51 1.06 -8.68
C ASN A 504 -33.91 -0.40 -8.82
N THR A 505 -33.62 -1.22 -7.81
CA THR A 505 -34.01 -2.63 -7.77
C THR A 505 -35.53 -2.78 -7.76
N TYR A 506 -36.24 -1.98 -6.96
CA TYR A 506 -37.69 -2.00 -6.88
C TYR A 506 -38.37 -1.52 -8.16
N VAL A 507 -37.79 -0.54 -8.87
CA VAL A 507 -38.25 -0.18 -10.23
C VAL A 507 -38.16 -1.39 -11.16
N LYS A 508 -37.03 -2.10 -11.17
CA LYS A 508 -36.87 -3.33 -11.98
C LYS A 508 -37.86 -4.44 -11.59
N MET A 509 -38.30 -4.48 -10.33
CA MET A 509 -39.34 -5.40 -9.84
C MET A 509 -40.78 -4.90 -10.07
N GLY A 510 -40.98 -3.70 -10.64
CA GLY A 510 -42.31 -3.11 -10.84
C GLY A 510 -42.91 -2.43 -9.60
N LYS A 511 -42.17 -2.33 -8.49
CA LYS A 511 -42.61 -1.73 -7.21
C LYS A 511 -42.39 -0.22 -7.19
N LEU A 512 -43.08 0.49 -8.08
CA LEU A 512 -42.81 1.92 -8.34
C LEU A 512 -43.14 2.86 -7.17
N LYS A 513 -44.18 2.54 -6.38
CA LYS A 513 -44.58 3.38 -5.23
C LYS A 513 -43.53 3.31 -4.11
N GLU A 514 -43.02 2.11 -3.85
CA GLU A 514 -41.99 1.83 -2.86
C GLU A 514 -40.65 2.42 -3.30
N ALA A 515 -40.31 2.32 -4.59
CA ALA A 515 -39.12 2.96 -5.15
C ALA A 515 -39.12 4.48 -4.95
N MET A 516 -40.27 5.16 -5.17
CA MET A 516 -40.41 6.59 -4.92
C MET A 516 -40.05 6.97 -3.47
N VAL A 517 -40.58 6.23 -2.49
CA VAL A 517 -40.29 6.46 -1.06
C VAL A 517 -38.79 6.27 -0.78
N LEU A 518 -38.16 5.27 -1.39
CA LEU A 518 -36.74 5.00 -1.21
C LEU A 518 -35.87 6.12 -1.80
N TYR A 519 -36.17 6.62 -2.99
CA TYR A 519 -35.44 7.74 -3.56
C TYR A 519 -35.60 9.02 -2.73
N GLN A 520 -36.80 9.28 -2.20
CA GLN A 520 -37.02 10.41 -1.28
C GLN A 520 -36.20 10.25 0.01
N LYS A 521 -36.10 9.04 0.57
CA LYS A 521 -35.22 8.76 1.72
C LYS A 521 -33.74 8.91 1.38
N ALA A 522 -33.32 8.50 0.18
CA ALA A 522 -31.95 8.72 -0.28
C ALA A 522 -31.63 10.22 -0.30
N LEU A 523 -32.51 11.03 -0.90
CA LEU A 523 -32.35 12.49 -0.98
C LEU A 523 -32.46 13.20 0.37
N HIS A 524 -33.27 12.67 1.29
CA HIS A 524 -33.32 13.18 2.66
C HIS A 524 -31.97 13.01 3.38
N ASN A 525 -31.31 11.86 3.19
CA ASN A 525 -30.00 11.59 3.80
C ASN A 525 -28.85 12.27 3.05
N ASN A 526 -28.94 12.38 1.73
CA ASN A 526 -27.97 13.07 0.89
C ASN A 526 -28.67 13.80 -0.28
N PRO A 527 -28.83 15.14 -0.19
CA PRO A 527 -29.55 15.92 -1.19
C PRO A 527 -28.76 16.16 -2.49
N ASN A 528 -27.54 15.62 -2.62
CA ASN A 528 -26.68 15.83 -3.78
C ASN A 528 -26.65 14.63 -4.75
N ILE A 529 -27.45 13.59 -4.52
CA ILE A 529 -27.54 12.42 -5.40
C ILE A 529 -28.40 12.76 -6.62
N TRP A 530 -27.79 13.30 -7.66
CA TRP A 530 -28.48 13.67 -8.90
C TRP A 530 -29.19 12.48 -9.56
N GLN A 531 -28.65 11.26 -9.42
CA GLN A 531 -29.26 10.03 -9.92
C GLN A 531 -30.63 9.76 -9.31
N SER A 532 -30.82 10.07 -8.01
CA SER A 532 -32.12 9.92 -7.34
C SER A 532 -33.13 10.94 -7.86
N TYR A 533 -32.70 12.19 -8.13
CA TYR A 533 -33.58 13.17 -8.77
C TYR A 533 -33.98 12.73 -10.18
N GLN A 534 -33.04 12.24 -10.99
CA GLN A 534 -33.35 11.71 -12.32
C GLN A 534 -34.34 10.53 -12.26
N ALA A 535 -34.14 9.59 -11.33
CA ALA A 535 -35.03 8.45 -11.16
C ALA A 535 -36.45 8.87 -10.73
N ILE A 536 -36.56 9.83 -9.80
CA ILE A 536 -37.86 10.41 -9.41
C ILE A 536 -38.52 11.13 -10.59
N ALA A 537 -37.75 11.91 -11.37
CA ALA A 537 -38.27 12.60 -12.55
C ALA A 537 -38.83 11.62 -13.58
N TYR A 538 -38.13 10.50 -13.79
CA TYR A 538 -38.61 9.41 -14.64
C TYR A 538 -39.92 8.80 -14.12
N LEU A 539 -40.05 8.59 -12.80
CA LEU A 539 -41.31 8.09 -12.22
C LEU A 539 -42.46 9.09 -12.38
N TYR A 540 -42.21 10.40 -12.25
CA TYR A 540 -43.22 11.43 -12.55
C TYR A 540 -43.60 11.46 -14.03
N TYR A 541 -42.60 11.34 -14.91
CA TYR A 541 -42.81 11.25 -16.35
C TYR A 541 -43.72 10.06 -16.72
N GLN A 542 -43.48 8.88 -16.14
CA GLN A 542 -44.34 7.69 -16.35
C GLN A 542 -45.79 7.90 -15.90
N LYS A 543 -46.00 8.72 -14.87
CA LYS A 543 -47.34 9.12 -14.41
C LYS A 543 -47.96 10.27 -15.20
N LYS A 544 -47.25 10.80 -16.22
CA LYS A 544 -47.61 12.00 -16.98
C LYS A 544 -47.69 13.27 -16.13
N GLU A 545 -47.00 13.30 -14.99
CA GLU A 545 -46.87 14.47 -14.12
C GLU A 545 -45.69 15.35 -14.59
N PHE A 546 -45.80 15.91 -15.81
CA PHE A 546 -44.69 16.55 -16.51
C PHE A 546 -44.08 17.75 -15.77
N VAL A 547 -44.90 18.55 -15.06
CA VAL A 547 -44.42 19.70 -14.26
C VAL A 547 -43.48 19.26 -13.15
N SER A 548 -43.85 18.20 -12.40
CA SER A 548 -43.00 17.63 -11.35
C SER A 548 -41.76 16.97 -11.91
N ALA A 549 -41.89 16.27 -13.05
CA ALA A 549 -40.75 15.69 -13.76
C ALA A 549 -39.74 16.76 -14.16
N GLU A 550 -40.20 17.87 -14.76
CA GLU A 550 -39.37 18.99 -15.20
C GLU A 550 -38.61 19.62 -14.04
N ALA A 551 -39.32 19.98 -12.96
CA ALA A 551 -38.73 20.59 -11.79
C ALA A 551 -37.65 19.69 -11.15
N THR A 552 -37.94 18.40 -11.03
CA THR A 552 -37.03 17.41 -10.45
C THR A 552 -35.80 17.19 -11.35
N LEU A 553 -35.98 17.09 -12.66
CA LEU A 553 -34.88 16.88 -13.60
C LEU A 553 -33.99 18.11 -13.71
N LYS A 554 -34.55 19.32 -13.68
CA LYS A 554 -33.77 20.58 -13.57
C LYS A 554 -32.91 20.60 -12.31
N LYS A 555 -33.41 20.08 -11.18
CA LYS A 555 -32.60 19.95 -9.96
C LYS A 555 -31.43 19.00 -10.17
N ALA A 556 -31.63 17.84 -10.81
CA ALA A 556 -30.56 16.93 -11.19
C ALA A 556 -29.50 17.63 -12.06
N THR A 557 -29.92 18.34 -13.12
CA THR A 557 -29.03 19.08 -14.01
C THR A 557 -28.27 20.19 -13.28
N SER A 558 -28.88 20.85 -12.29
CA SER A 558 -28.18 21.87 -11.48
C SER A 558 -27.06 21.28 -10.61
N LEU A 559 -27.22 20.04 -10.15
CA LEU A 559 -26.23 19.33 -9.35
C LEU A 559 -25.11 18.74 -10.22
N PHE A 560 -25.43 18.36 -11.46
CA PHE A 560 -24.47 17.76 -12.38
C PHE A 560 -24.66 18.28 -13.83
N PRO A 561 -24.20 19.51 -14.12
CA PRO A 561 -24.52 20.23 -15.36
C PRO A 561 -23.87 19.66 -16.62
N ASP A 562 -22.74 18.96 -16.47
CA ASP A 562 -21.94 18.40 -17.57
C ASP A 562 -22.35 16.96 -17.94
N ASN A 563 -23.56 16.56 -17.58
CA ASN A 563 -24.12 15.25 -17.91
C ASN A 563 -25.04 15.34 -19.12
N SER A 564 -24.60 14.75 -20.24
CA SER A 564 -25.36 14.70 -21.49
C SER A 564 -26.71 14.00 -21.33
N GLN A 565 -26.81 12.94 -20.51
CA GLN A 565 -28.06 12.21 -20.29
C GLN A 565 -29.12 13.06 -19.55
N LEU A 566 -28.70 13.91 -18.61
CA LEU A 566 -29.64 14.82 -17.92
C LEU A 566 -30.17 15.90 -18.87
N ALA A 567 -29.31 16.45 -19.73
CA ALA A 567 -29.73 17.38 -20.78
C ALA A 567 -30.68 16.69 -21.78
N ALA A 568 -30.35 15.47 -22.21
CA ALA A 568 -31.18 14.66 -23.10
C ALA A 568 -32.56 14.40 -22.50
N GLY A 569 -32.62 14.04 -21.21
CA GLY A 569 -33.88 13.80 -20.50
C GLY A 569 -34.81 15.01 -20.49
N LEU A 570 -34.28 16.23 -20.34
CA LEU A 570 -35.08 17.46 -20.47
C LEU A 570 -35.54 17.67 -21.91
N GLY A 571 -34.69 17.39 -22.89
CA GLY A 571 -35.05 17.44 -24.31
C GLY A 571 -36.23 16.52 -24.64
N TYR A 572 -36.17 15.26 -24.21
CA TYR A 572 -37.26 14.30 -24.40
C TYR A 572 -38.53 14.67 -23.64
N LEU A 573 -38.42 15.17 -22.41
CA LEU A 573 -39.57 15.65 -21.65
C LEU A 573 -40.31 16.78 -22.39
N TYR A 574 -39.57 17.76 -22.92
CA TYR A 574 -40.17 18.86 -23.68
C TYR A 574 -40.70 18.44 -25.04
N LEU A 575 -40.08 17.42 -25.66
CA LEU A 575 -40.58 16.84 -26.91
C LEU A 575 -41.99 16.26 -26.73
N GLU A 576 -42.20 15.54 -25.63
CA GLU A 576 -43.48 14.94 -25.26
C GLU A 576 -44.54 15.97 -24.89
N GLU A 577 -44.13 17.06 -24.23
CA GLU A 577 -44.99 18.23 -24.00
C GLU A 577 -45.22 19.09 -25.27
N LYS A 578 -44.66 18.68 -26.43
CA LYS A 578 -44.71 19.42 -27.70
C LYS A 578 -44.12 20.83 -27.66
N LYS A 579 -43.22 21.10 -26.70
CA LYS A 579 -42.45 22.35 -26.56
C LYS A 579 -41.18 22.27 -27.40
N PHE A 580 -41.34 22.29 -28.72
CA PHE A 580 -40.27 21.97 -29.68
C PHE A 580 -39.01 22.85 -29.57
N ASP A 581 -39.15 24.15 -29.29
CA ASP A 581 -38.01 25.06 -29.12
C ASP A 581 -37.13 24.66 -27.94
N LEU A 582 -37.77 24.31 -26.81
CA LEU A 582 -37.06 23.85 -25.61
C LEU A 582 -36.44 22.47 -25.85
N ALA A 583 -37.14 21.57 -26.53
CA ALA A 583 -36.60 20.27 -26.89
C ALA A 583 -35.32 20.41 -27.74
N LYS A 584 -35.36 21.23 -28.81
CA LYS A 584 -34.19 21.55 -29.65
C LYS A 584 -33.04 22.13 -28.81
N LYS A 585 -33.32 23.10 -27.93
CA LYS A 585 -32.31 23.71 -27.05
C LYS A 585 -31.57 22.68 -26.20
N TYR A 586 -32.28 21.75 -25.56
CA TYR A 586 -31.65 20.77 -24.67
C TYR A 586 -30.97 19.62 -25.43
N PHE A 587 -31.46 19.25 -26.60
CA PHE A 587 -30.75 18.32 -27.49
C PHE A 587 -29.46 18.92 -28.05
N LEU A 588 -29.44 20.20 -28.42
CA LEU A 588 -28.20 20.89 -28.80
C LEU A 588 -27.20 20.92 -27.64
N LYS A 589 -27.65 21.28 -26.43
CA LYS A 589 -26.80 21.21 -25.22
C LYS A 589 -26.25 19.81 -24.97
N THR A 590 -27.04 18.78 -25.25
CA THR A 590 -26.59 17.39 -25.14
C THR A 590 -25.45 17.10 -26.11
N LEU A 591 -25.54 17.58 -27.35
CA LEU A 591 -24.50 17.42 -28.38
C LEU A 591 -23.28 18.31 -28.15
N GLU A 592 -23.40 19.42 -27.43
CA GLU A 592 -22.25 20.19 -26.95
C GLU A 592 -21.43 19.38 -25.94
N ILE A 593 -22.09 18.63 -25.05
CA ILE A 593 -21.45 17.81 -24.02
C ILE A 593 -20.95 16.46 -24.60
N ASP A 594 -21.75 15.83 -25.45
CA ASP A 594 -21.45 14.57 -26.13
C ASP A 594 -21.77 14.68 -27.64
N PRO A 595 -20.80 15.16 -28.43
CA PRO A 595 -20.97 15.30 -29.88
C PRO A 595 -21.22 13.97 -30.59
N THR A 596 -20.87 12.83 -29.99
CA THR A 596 -20.98 11.52 -30.66
C THR A 596 -22.34 10.86 -30.53
N ASN A 597 -23.26 11.47 -29.78
CA ASN A 597 -24.58 10.92 -29.52
C ASN A 597 -25.48 10.92 -30.79
N GLN A 598 -25.53 9.77 -31.48
CA GLN A 598 -26.31 9.62 -32.72
C GLN A 598 -27.82 9.65 -32.48
N GLU A 599 -28.29 9.11 -31.34
CA GLU A 599 -29.71 9.07 -30.98
C GLU A 599 -30.28 10.49 -30.91
N ILE A 600 -29.56 11.40 -30.25
CA ILE A 600 -29.99 12.81 -30.11
C ILE A 600 -29.91 13.57 -31.43
N ARG A 601 -28.94 13.26 -32.30
CA ARG A 601 -28.91 13.83 -33.67
C ARG A 601 -30.16 13.43 -34.46
N GLN A 602 -30.57 12.16 -34.38
CA GLN A 602 -31.80 11.70 -35.03
C GLN A 602 -33.04 12.33 -34.42
N ALA A 603 -33.11 12.40 -33.08
CA ALA A 603 -34.20 13.06 -32.37
C ALA A 603 -34.36 14.52 -32.81
N LEU A 604 -33.26 15.27 -32.94
CA LEU A 604 -33.27 16.67 -33.37
C LEU A 604 -33.83 16.85 -34.79
N ILE A 605 -33.51 15.94 -35.73
CA ILE A 605 -34.03 15.94 -37.10
C ILE A 605 -35.54 15.65 -37.12
N SER A 606 -36.01 14.80 -36.21
CA SER A 606 -37.42 14.41 -36.14
C SER A 606 -38.36 15.49 -35.57
N ILE A 607 -37.81 16.57 -35.00
CA ILE A 607 -38.61 17.67 -34.46
C ILE A 607 -39.18 18.48 -35.63
N PRO A 608 -40.51 18.69 -35.70
CA PRO A 608 -41.13 19.52 -36.73
C PRO A 608 -40.48 20.91 -36.78
N ASN A 609 -40.19 21.38 -37.99
CA ASN A 609 -39.96 22.80 -38.20
C ASN A 609 -41.33 23.48 -38.18
N GLN A 610 -41.57 24.30 -37.14
CA GLN A 610 -42.74 25.16 -37.08
C GLN A 610 -42.68 26.23 -38.17
#